data_AF-A0A955MHS4-F1
#
_entry.id   AF-A0A955MHS4-F1
#
_cell.length_a   1.000
_cell.length_b   1.000
_cell.length_c   1.000
_cell.angle_alpha   90.00
_cell.angle_beta   90.00
_cell.angle_gamma   90.00
#
_symmetry.space_group_name_H-M   'P 1'
#
loop_
_entity.id
_entity.type
_entity.pdbx_description
1 polymer ?
#
loop_
_entity_poly.entity_id
_entity_poly.type
_entity_poly.pdbx_seq_one_letter_code
_entity_poly.pdbx_strand_id
1 'polypeptide(L)'
;ITNLYDYDRRGTAFDFSNKDKFILKNFRFDRIDEGSDKNSRLSNYTPMSFYYAVKNYRFLLQNSDNQALKQYLRYKFVFYDQVKFHKNDDIDLKELTLAFEENKNIAFAVLKNNEKDILNFNTAEKADYILEGRLDFKVKGYTSNKVHIQTNLSQAKFLVYNDNFYSDWKAFIDGRESPIYRSNYSFKGVWIPEGAHDIVFRFGQPIWLAYNYFLIVLFMFVFGWLIQQVILTKKEATVEQ
;
A
#
# COMPACT_ATOMS: atom_id res chain seq x y z
N ILE A 1 18.50 -2.15 -31.33
CA ILE A 1 18.14 -2.21 -32.77
C ILE A 1 17.18 -3.37 -32.91
N THR A 2 15.98 -3.13 -33.47
CA THR A 2 14.91 -4.10 -33.88
C THR A 2 14.43 -5.10 -32.80
N ASN A 3 13.21 -5.67 -32.76
CA ASN A 3 11.91 -5.53 -33.47
C ASN A 3 10.79 -6.02 -32.49
N LEU A 4 9.48 -6.18 -32.76
CA LEU A 4 8.61 -6.17 -33.95
C LEU A 4 7.24 -5.49 -33.62
N TYR A 5 6.54 -5.00 -34.65
CA TYR A 5 5.11 -5.06 -35.04
C TYR A 5 4.07 -5.78 -34.12
N ASP A 6 2.75 -5.56 -34.18
CA ASP A 6 1.93 -4.93 -35.24
C ASP A 6 0.62 -4.29 -34.67
N TYR A 7 -0.09 -3.48 -35.47
CA TYR A 7 -1.36 -2.84 -35.12
C TYR A 7 -2.34 -2.85 -36.30
N ASP A 8 -3.49 -3.55 -36.18
CA ASP A 8 -4.68 -3.32 -37.04
C ASP A 8 -5.88 -4.21 -36.63
N ARG A 9 -7.14 -4.01 -37.05
CA ARG A 9 -7.79 -2.94 -37.85
C ARG A 9 -9.27 -2.84 -37.43
N ARG A 10 -9.73 -1.69 -36.92
CA ARG A 10 -11.14 -1.23 -36.96
C ARG A 10 -11.24 0.19 -36.41
N GLY A 11 -11.34 1.15 -37.32
CA GLY A 11 -11.23 2.57 -36.97
C GLY A 11 -12.48 3.15 -36.30
N THR A 12 -12.26 3.88 -35.21
CA THR A 12 -12.96 5.15 -34.96
C THR A 12 -11.89 6.20 -34.74
N ALA A 13 -11.92 7.28 -35.52
CA ALA A 13 -10.97 8.37 -35.36
C ALA A 13 -11.47 9.30 -34.24
N PHE A 14 -10.67 9.46 -33.19
CA PHE A 14 -10.82 10.61 -32.28
C PHE A 14 -9.70 11.60 -32.57
N ASP A 15 -10.11 12.80 -32.96
CA ASP A 15 -9.23 13.92 -33.26
C ASP A 15 -8.54 14.43 -31.98
N PHE A 16 -7.21 14.47 -32.00
CA PHE A 16 -6.37 15.01 -30.91
C PHE A 16 -5.80 16.40 -31.24
N SER A 17 -6.41 17.13 -32.17
CA SER A 17 -6.03 18.50 -32.55
C SER A 17 -6.58 19.61 -31.64
N ASN A 18 -6.66 19.36 -30.33
CA ASN A 18 -6.80 20.45 -29.36
C ASN A 18 -5.67 20.41 -28.32
N LYS A 19 -4.47 20.76 -28.80
CA LYS A 19 -3.33 21.14 -27.96
C LYS A 19 -3.62 22.51 -27.33
N ASP A 20 -4.21 22.52 -26.13
CA ASP A 20 -3.83 23.56 -25.17
C ASP A 20 -4.18 23.22 -23.70
N LYS A 21 -3.24 23.51 -22.81
CA LYS A 21 -3.41 23.72 -21.36
C LYS A 21 -4.08 22.60 -20.54
N PHE A 22 -3.33 21.54 -20.24
CA PHE A 22 -3.24 21.08 -18.85
C PHE A 22 -1.78 21.02 -18.39
N ILE A 23 -1.50 21.63 -17.24
CA ILE A 23 -0.16 22.03 -16.82
C ILE A 23 0.61 20.83 -16.27
N LEU A 24 1.60 20.36 -17.04
CA LEU A 24 2.72 19.58 -16.51
C LEU A 24 3.64 20.51 -15.72
N LYS A 25 3.50 20.57 -14.39
CA LYS A 25 4.52 21.15 -13.50
C LYS A 25 4.79 20.28 -12.27
N ASN A 26 6.08 19.97 -12.13
CA ASN A 26 6.80 19.69 -10.89
C ASN A 26 6.56 18.32 -10.21
N PHE A 27 7.21 17.29 -10.77
CA PHE A 27 7.86 16.30 -9.89
C PHE A 27 9.07 16.97 -9.22
N ARG A 28 8.98 17.19 -7.91
CA ARG A 28 10.16 17.20 -7.03
C ARG A 28 9.98 16.08 -6.02
N PHE A 29 10.90 15.11 -6.05
CA PHE A 29 11.10 14.21 -4.92
C PHE A 29 11.97 14.95 -3.90
N ASP A 30 11.36 15.90 -3.20
CA ASP A 30 11.99 16.45 -2.00
C ASP A 30 12.11 15.28 -1.01
N ARG A 31 13.35 14.95 -0.61
CA ARG A 31 13.56 14.12 0.58
C ARG A 31 12.81 14.80 1.72
N ILE A 32 12.20 14.00 2.60
CA ILE A 32 11.69 14.53 3.85
C ILE A 32 12.92 14.83 4.72
N ASP A 33 13.45 16.04 4.58
CA ASP A 33 14.37 16.60 5.54
C ASP A 33 13.63 16.74 6.89
N GLU A 34 14.26 16.31 7.97
CA GLU A 34 13.70 16.36 9.32
C GLU A 34 13.58 17.80 9.82
N GLY A 35 12.53 18.51 9.40
CA GLY A 35 12.31 19.89 9.83
C GLY A 35 11.50 20.76 8.87
N SER A 36 10.33 20.32 8.41
CA SER A 36 9.34 21.26 7.85
C SER A 36 7.89 20.85 8.17
N ASP A 37 6.99 21.83 8.08
CA ASP A 37 5.66 21.84 8.68
C ASP A 37 4.76 20.63 8.29
N LYS A 38 4.09 20.04 9.28
CA LYS A 38 3.47 18.71 9.18
C LYS A 38 1.99 18.72 8.77
N ASN A 39 1.33 19.88 8.75
CA ASN A 39 -0.14 19.99 8.78
C ASN A 39 -0.82 20.44 7.47
N SER A 40 -0.11 20.51 6.33
CA SER A 40 -0.60 21.18 5.11
C SER A 40 -0.67 20.32 3.84
N ARG A 41 -0.45 19.01 3.94
CA ARG A 41 -0.22 18.15 2.75
C ARG A 41 -1.15 16.94 2.59
N LEU A 42 -2.02 16.63 3.55
CA LEU A 42 -2.88 15.42 3.48
C LEU A 42 -4.06 15.55 2.50
N SER A 43 -4.55 16.77 2.23
CA SER A 43 -5.74 17.02 1.41
C SER A 43 -5.53 17.05 -0.12
N ASN A 44 -4.29 17.16 -0.60
CA ASN A 44 -3.96 17.41 -2.02
C ASN A 44 -3.21 16.26 -2.72
N TYR A 45 -3.40 15.02 -2.28
CA TYR A 45 -2.86 13.85 -2.99
C TYR A 45 -3.79 13.40 -4.12
N THR A 46 -3.36 13.56 -5.37
CA THR A 46 -3.85 12.77 -6.51
C THR A 46 -3.02 11.49 -6.62
N PRO A 47 -3.48 10.31 -6.13
CA PRO A 47 -2.61 9.13 -5.97
C PRO A 47 -2.34 8.41 -7.31
N MET A 48 -2.78 8.97 -8.43
CA MET A 48 -3.35 8.18 -9.52
C MET A 48 -2.32 7.32 -10.27
N SER A 49 -1.09 7.81 -10.52
CA SER A 49 -0.16 7.19 -11.47
C SER A 49 0.44 5.85 -11.02
N PHE A 50 0.84 5.70 -9.76
CA PHE A 50 1.58 4.51 -9.30
C PHE A 50 0.71 3.25 -9.14
N TYR A 51 -0.58 3.40 -8.78
CA TYR A 51 -1.45 2.25 -8.54
C TYR A 51 -1.82 1.49 -9.82
N TYR A 52 -1.80 2.13 -11.00
CA TYR A 52 -2.04 1.49 -12.30
C TYR A 52 -1.02 0.38 -12.68
N ALA A 53 0.06 0.20 -11.91
CA ALA A 53 0.99 -0.91 -12.11
C ALA A 53 0.49 -2.24 -11.50
N VAL A 54 -0.45 -2.21 -10.54
CA VAL A 54 -0.86 -3.41 -9.81
C VAL A 54 -2.04 -4.11 -10.48
N LYS A 55 -1.91 -5.41 -10.78
CA LYS A 55 -2.97 -6.23 -11.40
C LYS A 55 -4.34 -6.05 -10.75
N ASN A 56 -4.44 -6.20 -9.42
CA ASN A 56 -5.71 -6.18 -8.71
C ASN A 56 -6.37 -4.79 -8.75
N TYR A 57 -5.60 -3.72 -8.54
CA TYR A 57 -6.09 -2.35 -8.62
C TYR A 57 -6.52 -1.97 -10.05
N ARG A 58 -5.74 -2.37 -11.07
CA ARG A 58 -6.13 -2.20 -12.49
C ARG A 58 -7.44 -2.89 -12.80
N PHE A 59 -7.59 -4.14 -12.35
CA PHE A 59 -8.80 -4.93 -12.58
C PHE A 59 -10.00 -4.28 -11.90
N LEU A 60 -9.86 -3.81 -10.66
CA LEU A 60 -10.90 -3.06 -9.96
C LEU A 60 -11.34 -1.83 -10.77
N LEU A 61 -10.41 -0.95 -11.17
CA LEU A 61 -10.69 0.24 -12.00
C LEU A 61 -11.34 -0.06 -13.36
N GLN A 62 -11.04 -1.22 -13.96
CA GLN A 62 -11.57 -1.62 -15.26
C GLN A 62 -12.99 -2.22 -15.17
N ASN A 63 -13.42 -2.67 -13.98
CA ASN A 63 -14.65 -3.43 -13.80
C ASN A 63 -15.62 -2.83 -12.74
N SER A 64 -15.23 -1.75 -12.05
CA SER A 64 -16.12 -0.96 -11.18
C SER A 64 -16.62 0.30 -11.88
N ASP A 65 -17.69 0.92 -11.35
CA ASP A 65 -17.97 2.32 -11.70
C ASP A 65 -16.76 3.20 -11.32
N ASN A 66 -16.32 3.98 -12.30
CA ASN A 66 -15.18 4.87 -12.17
C ASN A 66 -15.51 6.11 -11.31
N GLN A 67 -16.78 6.47 -11.12
CA GLN A 67 -17.15 7.60 -10.27
C GLN A 67 -17.20 7.20 -8.78
N ALA A 68 -17.93 6.14 -8.44
CA ALA A 68 -18.02 5.61 -7.08
C ALA A 68 -16.66 5.23 -6.50
N LEU A 69 -15.85 4.49 -7.26
CA LEU A 69 -14.49 4.12 -6.81
C LEU A 69 -13.59 5.35 -6.64
N LYS A 70 -13.67 6.36 -7.51
CA LYS A 70 -12.92 7.62 -7.33
C LYS A 70 -13.36 8.38 -6.08
N GLN A 71 -14.65 8.35 -5.73
CA GLN A 71 -15.16 8.98 -4.52
C GLN A 71 -14.67 8.26 -3.26
N TYR A 72 -14.76 6.92 -3.24
CA TYR A 72 -14.21 6.08 -2.17
C TYR A 72 -12.70 6.30 -1.98
N LEU A 73 -11.93 6.34 -3.08
CA LEU A 73 -10.49 6.56 -3.08
C LEU A 73 -10.03 7.99 -2.70
N ARG A 74 -10.94 8.95 -2.49
CA ARG A 74 -10.57 10.25 -1.90
C ARG A 74 -10.08 10.11 -0.47
N TYR A 75 -10.54 9.08 0.25
CA TYR A 75 -10.19 8.83 1.63
C TYR A 75 -9.10 7.77 1.72
N LYS A 76 -8.03 8.08 2.46
CA LYS A 76 -6.91 7.15 2.65
C LYS A 76 -7.22 6.06 3.69
N PHE A 77 -8.13 6.36 4.61
CA PHE A 77 -8.55 5.50 5.71
C PHE A 77 -10.08 5.53 5.85
N VAL A 78 -10.69 4.37 6.07
CA VAL A 78 -12.14 4.22 6.22
C VAL A 78 -12.40 3.24 7.36
N PHE A 79 -13.31 3.58 8.28
CA PHE A 79 -13.81 2.65 9.29
C PHE A 79 -15.10 1.97 8.83
N TYR A 80 -15.21 0.71 9.21
CA TYR A 80 -16.34 -0.17 8.95
C TYR A 80 -16.72 -0.94 10.22
N ASP A 81 -18.02 -1.16 10.42
CA ASP A 81 -18.53 -1.92 11.58
C ASP A 81 -18.80 -3.38 11.24
N GLN A 82 -19.04 -3.65 9.94
CA GLN A 82 -19.31 -4.97 9.41
C GLN A 82 -18.23 -5.38 8.41
N VAL A 83 -17.86 -6.66 8.43
CA VAL A 83 -16.93 -7.25 7.46
C VAL A 83 -17.56 -8.50 6.85
N LYS A 84 -17.86 -8.45 5.55
CA LYS A 84 -18.24 -9.61 4.76
C LYS A 84 -16.98 -10.37 4.37
N PHE A 85 -16.78 -11.49 5.06
CA PHE A 85 -15.68 -12.40 4.76
C PHE A 85 -16.00 -13.28 3.54
N HIS A 86 -14.99 -13.53 2.71
CA HIS A 86 -15.10 -14.38 1.54
C HIS A 86 -13.86 -15.28 1.39
N LYS A 87 -14.04 -16.43 0.74
CA LYS A 87 -12.95 -17.35 0.42
C LYS A 87 -12.25 -16.86 -0.84
N ASN A 88 -10.92 -16.94 -0.87
CA ASN A 88 -10.08 -16.60 -2.03
C ASN A 88 -10.41 -15.22 -2.66
N ASP A 89 -10.36 -15.14 -3.99
CA ASP A 89 -10.58 -13.93 -4.80
C ASP A 89 -12.04 -13.79 -5.30
N ASP A 90 -12.98 -14.58 -4.76
CA ASP A 90 -14.36 -14.72 -5.24
C ASP A 90 -15.28 -13.55 -4.80
N ILE A 91 -14.78 -12.31 -4.85
CA ILE A 91 -15.55 -11.09 -4.55
C ILE A 91 -16.49 -10.79 -5.72
N ASP A 92 -17.79 -10.65 -5.46
CA ASP A 92 -18.70 -10.03 -6.42
C ASP A 92 -18.39 -8.52 -6.53
N LEU A 93 -17.77 -8.14 -7.65
CA LEU A 93 -17.44 -6.75 -7.97
C LEU A 93 -18.69 -5.86 -8.07
N LYS A 94 -19.86 -6.40 -8.42
CA LYS A 94 -21.10 -5.61 -8.47
C LYS A 94 -21.55 -5.26 -7.05
N GLU A 95 -21.53 -6.24 -6.14
CA GLU A 95 -21.84 -6.01 -4.74
C GLU A 95 -20.87 -5.01 -4.10
N LEU A 96 -19.57 -5.14 -4.38
CA LEU A 96 -18.54 -4.20 -3.92
C LEU A 96 -18.75 -2.78 -4.48
N THR A 97 -19.08 -2.65 -5.77
CA THR A 97 -19.30 -1.34 -6.41
C THR A 97 -20.54 -0.66 -5.86
N LEU A 98 -21.66 -1.40 -5.72
CA LEU A 98 -22.89 -0.90 -5.08
C LEU A 98 -22.64 -0.48 -3.62
N ALA A 99 -21.79 -1.20 -2.89
CA ALA A 99 -21.40 -0.80 -1.53
C ALA A 99 -20.61 0.52 -1.49
N PHE A 100 -19.77 0.81 -2.49
CA PHE A 100 -19.11 2.11 -2.63
C PHE A 100 -20.08 3.23 -3.04
N GLU A 101 -20.97 2.96 -4.00
CA GLU A 101 -22.00 3.91 -4.47
C GLU A 101 -22.92 4.37 -3.33
N GLU A 102 -23.45 3.43 -2.56
CA GLU A 102 -24.37 3.69 -1.45
C GLU A 102 -23.66 4.09 -0.14
N ASN A 103 -22.32 4.04 -0.10
CA ASN A 103 -21.49 4.19 1.10
C ASN A 103 -21.88 3.23 2.25
N LYS A 104 -22.09 1.94 1.95
CA LYS A 104 -22.51 0.93 2.95
C LYS A 104 -21.43 0.71 4.01
N ASN A 105 -21.84 0.55 5.26
CA ASN A 105 -20.98 0.21 6.40
C ASN A 105 -20.47 -1.25 6.39
N ILE A 106 -20.04 -1.75 5.24
CA ILE A 106 -19.54 -3.11 5.06
C ILE A 106 -18.23 -3.14 4.26
N ALA A 107 -17.18 -3.69 4.85
CA ALA A 107 -15.95 -4.02 4.14
C ALA A 107 -16.00 -5.47 3.64
N PHE A 108 -15.35 -5.75 2.52
CA PHE A 108 -15.19 -7.11 1.99
C PHE A 108 -13.77 -7.56 2.30
N ALA A 109 -13.56 -8.75 2.88
CA ALA A 109 -12.23 -9.22 3.27
C ALA A 109 -11.98 -10.70 2.99
N VAL A 110 -10.79 -11.03 2.48
CA VAL A 110 -10.38 -12.43 2.28
C VAL A 110 -10.13 -13.10 3.63
N LEU A 111 -10.78 -14.23 3.87
CA LEU A 111 -10.50 -15.09 5.02
C LEU A 111 -9.05 -15.60 5.01
N LYS A 112 -8.40 -15.54 6.16
CA LYS A 112 -7.25 -16.41 6.47
C LYS A 112 -7.75 -17.67 7.19
N ASN A 113 -7.06 -18.78 6.97
CA ASN A 113 -7.49 -20.10 7.43
C ASN A 113 -7.86 -20.11 8.92
N ASN A 114 -9.00 -20.74 9.24
CA ASN A 114 -9.55 -20.96 10.59
C ASN A 114 -10.08 -19.73 11.34
N GLU A 115 -10.11 -18.53 10.75
CA GLU A 115 -10.80 -17.39 11.34
C GLU A 115 -12.32 -17.52 11.13
N LYS A 116 -13.11 -17.26 12.20
CA LYS A 116 -14.57 -17.41 12.15
C LYS A 116 -15.22 -16.25 11.40
N ASP A 117 -16.21 -16.59 10.58
CA ASP A 117 -17.06 -15.61 9.90
C ASP A 117 -17.74 -14.67 10.91
N ILE A 118 -17.65 -13.37 10.60
CA ILE A 118 -18.52 -12.28 11.05
C ILE A 118 -18.43 -11.92 12.55
N LEU A 119 -17.69 -10.83 12.83
CA LEU A 119 -17.98 -9.95 13.95
C LEU A 119 -18.97 -8.88 13.48
N ASN A 120 -20.26 -9.06 13.78
CA ASN A 120 -21.30 -8.06 13.53
C ASN A 120 -21.37 -7.09 14.71
N PHE A 121 -20.70 -5.94 14.61
CA PHE A 121 -20.99 -4.79 15.46
C PHE A 121 -22.08 -3.95 14.77
N ASN A 122 -23.25 -3.88 15.39
CA ASN A 122 -24.46 -3.39 14.75
C ASN A 122 -24.76 -1.93 15.13
N THR A 123 -24.15 -0.97 14.43
CA THR A 123 -24.12 0.42 14.95
C THR A 123 -24.24 1.58 13.95
N ALA A 124 -24.10 1.38 12.63
CA ALA A 124 -24.42 2.41 11.62
C ALA A 124 -24.72 1.83 10.23
N GLU A 125 -25.54 2.53 9.43
CA GLU A 125 -25.83 2.13 8.03
C GLU A 125 -24.70 2.47 7.04
N LYS A 126 -23.97 3.57 7.29
CA LYS A 126 -22.96 4.11 6.38
C LYS A 126 -21.53 3.97 6.90
N ALA A 127 -20.60 3.70 6.00
CA ALA A 127 -19.18 3.63 6.36
C ALA A 127 -18.64 5.01 6.74
N ASP A 128 -17.64 4.99 7.61
CA ASP A 128 -17.16 6.16 8.32
C ASP A 128 -15.81 6.65 7.75
N TYR A 129 -15.90 7.65 6.88
CA TYR A 129 -14.76 8.22 6.16
C TYR A 129 -13.92 9.13 7.05
N ILE A 130 -12.65 8.78 7.24
CA ILE A 130 -11.75 9.52 8.12
C ILE A 130 -11.27 10.81 7.42
N LEU A 131 -11.74 11.94 7.95
CA LEU A 131 -11.34 13.28 7.58
C LEU A 131 -10.16 13.76 8.44
N GLU A 132 -9.40 14.72 7.92
CA GLU A 132 -8.33 15.39 8.65
C GLU A 132 -8.90 16.20 9.85
N GLY A 133 -8.21 16.17 10.99
CA GLY A 133 -8.64 16.88 12.21
C GLY A 133 -9.57 16.11 13.15
N ARG A 134 -9.87 14.84 12.87
CA ARG A 134 -10.67 13.99 13.77
C ARG A 134 -9.94 13.73 15.11
N LEU A 135 -10.67 13.73 16.23
CA LEU A 135 -10.08 13.64 17.58
C LEU A 135 -9.70 12.21 18.00
N ASP A 136 -10.41 11.22 17.48
CA ASP A 136 -10.27 9.78 17.69
C ASP A 136 -9.38 9.08 16.65
N PHE A 137 -8.81 9.80 15.69
CA PHE A 137 -7.89 9.26 14.68
C PHE A 137 -6.77 10.25 14.33
N LYS A 138 -5.51 9.82 14.47
CA LYS A 138 -4.34 10.67 14.19
C LYS A 138 -3.21 9.90 13.51
N VAL A 139 -2.75 10.37 12.35
CA VAL A 139 -1.52 9.84 11.72
C VAL A 139 -0.30 10.47 12.41
N LYS A 140 0.49 9.67 13.13
CA LYS A 140 1.76 10.08 13.77
C LYS A 140 2.91 10.19 12.77
N GLY A 141 2.92 9.34 11.73
CA GLY A 141 3.96 9.32 10.73
C GLY A 141 3.61 8.44 9.53
N TYR A 142 4.07 8.83 8.35
CA TYR A 142 3.72 8.20 7.08
C TYR A 142 4.95 8.20 6.16
N THR A 143 5.32 7.02 5.67
CA THR A 143 6.43 6.78 4.75
C THR A 143 6.06 5.59 3.84
N SER A 144 6.76 5.40 2.72
CA SER A 144 6.50 4.28 1.79
C SER A 144 6.53 2.88 2.43
N ASN A 145 7.27 2.71 3.53
CA ASN A 145 7.46 1.41 4.20
C ASN A 145 6.86 1.35 5.62
N LYS A 146 6.27 2.43 6.13
CA LYS A 146 5.69 2.49 7.48
C LYS A 146 4.61 3.57 7.57
N VAL A 147 3.45 3.19 8.12
CA VAL A 147 2.37 4.10 8.52
C VAL A 147 2.11 3.88 10.00
N HIS A 148 2.05 4.97 10.78
CA HIS A 148 1.81 4.95 12.22
C HIS A 148 0.59 5.83 12.53
N ILE A 149 -0.43 5.21 13.10
CA ILE A 149 -1.73 5.78 13.43
C ILE A 149 -1.95 5.64 14.95
N GLN A 150 -2.63 6.60 15.55
CA GLN A 150 -3.32 6.44 16.82
C GLN A 150 -4.83 6.49 16.60
N THR A 151 -5.55 5.68 17.36
CA THR A 151 -7.02 5.72 17.43
C THR A 151 -7.48 5.81 18.88
N ASN A 152 -8.71 6.29 19.11
CA ASN A 152 -9.42 6.20 20.39
C ASN A 152 -10.92 5.93 20.14
N LEU A 153 -11.27 4.66 19.90
CA LEU A 153 -12.57 4.27 19.36
C LEU A 153 -13.55 3.89 20.47
N SER A 154 -14.82 4.30 20.34
CA SER A 154 -15.90 3.95 21.27
C SER A 154 -16.50 2.54 21.06
N GLN A 155 -15.97 1.80 20.08
CA GLN A 155 -16.31 0.41 19.77
C GLN A 155 -15.22 -0.16 18.87
N ALA A 156 -15.14 -1.49 18.75
CA ALA A 156 -14.25 -2.12 17.77
C ALA A 156 -14.66 -1.72 16.33
N LYS A 157 -13.67 -1.44 15.48
CA LYS A 157 -13.87 -1.07 14.07
C LYS A 157 -12.91 -1.86 13.18
N PHE A 158 -13.31 -2.10 11.94
CA PHE A 158 -12.42 -2.56 10.89
C PHE A 158 -11.88 -1.36 10.10
N LEU A 159 -10.58 -1.14 10.14
CA LEU A 159 -9.91 -0.08 9.38
C LEU A 159 -9.47 -0.61 8.03
N VAL A 160 -10.03 -0.05 6.96
CA VAL A 160 -9.48 -0.20 5.60
C VAL A 160 -8.53 0.96 5.33
N TYR A 161 -7.27 0.62 5.09
CA TYR A 161 -6.25 1.51 4.56
C TYR A 161 -6.20 1.36 3.04
N ASN A 162 -6.62 2.41 2.32
CA ASN A 162 -6.70 2.47 0.86
C ASN A 162 -5.30 2.58 0.24
N ASP A 163 -4.54 1.51 0.36
CA ASP A 163 -3.22 1.30 -0.20
C ASP A 163 -3.05 -0.18 -0.54
N ASN A 164 -2.30 -0.50 -1.58
CA ASN A 164 -2.41 -1.79 -2.24
C ASN A 164 -1.86 -2.93 -1.36
N PHE A 165 -2.65 -3.98 -1.17
CA PHE A 165 -2.26 -5.16 -0.40
C PHE A 165 -1.07 -5.90 -1.02
N TYR A 166 -0.11 -6.27 -0.16
CA TYR A 166 0.96 -7.23 -0.44
C TYR A 166 1.20 -8.07 0.82
N SER A 167 1.62 -9.34 0.65
CA SER A 167 1.88 -10.30 1.72
C SER A 167 2.87 -9.82 2.79
N ASP A 168 3.83 -8.99 2.38
CA ASP A 168 4.98 -8.60 3.21
C ASP A 168 4.70 -7.35 4.08
N TRP A 169 3.45 -6.86 4.05
CA TRP A 169 2.97 -5.92 5.05
C TRP A 169 2.57 -6.66 6.32
N LYS A 170 3.01 -6.15 7.47
CA LYS A 170 2.52 -6.54 8.80
C LYS A 170 1.80 -5.35 9.44
N ALA A 171 0.78 -5.64 10.22
CA ALA A 171 0.13 -4.68 11.10
C ALA A 171 0.47 -5.02 12.56
N PHE A 172 0.65 -4.01 13.39
CA PHE A 172 0.86 -4.15 14.82
C PHE A 172 -0.10 -3.23 15.57
N ILE A 173 -0.72 -3.73 16.64
CA ILE A 173 -1.59 -2.97 17.54
C ILE A 173 -0.97 -3.07 18.93
N ASP A 174 -0.58 -1.93 19.50
CA ASP A 174 0.15 -1.81 20.77
C ASP A 174 1.40 -2.71 20.81
N GLY A 175 2.10 -2.81 19.67
CA GLY A 175 3.30 -3.62 19.49
C GLY A 175 3.06 -5.11 19.23
N ARG A 176 1.83 -5.63 19.35
CA ARG A 176 1.49 -7.02 19.04
C ARG A 176 1.09 -7.17 17.57
N GLU A 177 1.61 -8.18 16.89
CA GLU A 177 1.25 -8.43 15.47
C GLU A 177 -0.23 -8.78 15.35
N SER A 178 -0.94 -8.09 14.45
CA SER A 178 -2.37 -8.24 14.19
C SER A 178 -2.61 -8.71 12.75
N PRO A 179 -3.58 -9.61 12.50
CA PRO A 179 -3.89 -10.07 11.15
C PRO A 179 -4.23 -8.92 10.20
N ILE A 180 -3.44 -8.81 9.13
CA ILE A 180 -3.75 -7.95 8.00
C ILE A 180 -4.52 -8.72 6.92
N TYR A 181 -5.59 -8.11 6.44
CA TYR A 181 -6.49 -8.66 5.43
C TYR A 181 -6.29 -7.98 4.09
N ARG A 182 -6.50 -8.70 2.99
CA ARG A 182 -6.80 -8.07 1.71
C ARG A 182 -8.27 -7.71 1.73
N SER A 183 -8.58 -6.43 1.61
CA SER A 183 -9.92 -5.88 1.78
C SER A 183 -10.33 -5.02 0.59
N ASN A 184 -11.63 -4.95 0.32
CA ASN A 184 -12.21 -4.14 -0.75
C ASN A 184 -11.46 -4.36 -2.08
N TYR A 185 -11.29 -5.63 -2.43
CA TYR A 185 -10.53 -6.19 -3.55
C TYR A 185 -9.00 -5.99 -3.51
N SER A 186 -8.50 -4.76 -3.33
CA SER A 186 -7.08 -4.43 -3.51
C SER A 186 -6.39 -3.80 -2.31
N PHE A 187 -7.09 -3.47 -1.23
CA PHE A 187 -6.61 -2.65 -0.12
C PHE A 187 -6.25 -3.46 1.12
N LYS A 188 -5.71 -2.81 2.15
CA LYS A 188 -5.36 -3.46 3.43
C LYS A 188 -6.46 -3.24 4.46
N GLY A 189 -6.86 -4.28 5.17
CA GLY A 189 -7.76 -4.20 6.31
C GLY A 189 -7.13 -4.69 7.61
N VAL A 190 -7.54 -4.15 8.75
CA VAL A 190 -7.18 -4.66 10.09
C VAL A 190 -8.32 -4.41 11.08
N TRP A 191 -8.57 -5.35 11.98
CA TRP A 191 -9.47 -5.15 13.12
C TRP A 191 -8.76 -4.35 14.22
N ILE A 192 -9.41 -3.30 14.70
CA ILE A 192 -8.96 -2.49 15.84
C ILE A 192 -9.98 -2.67 16.97
N PRO A 193 -9.54 -3.02 18.19
CA PRO A 193 -10.43 -3.11 19.34
C PRO A 193 -11.00 -1.75 19.76
N GLU A 194 -11.96 -1.78 20.68
CA GLU A 194 -12.43 -0.57 21.37
C GLU A 194 -11.33 0.02 22.27
N GLY A 195 -11.25 1.35 22.30
CA GLY A 195 -10.34 2.11 23.15
C GLY A 195 -9.18 2.77 22.39
N ALA A 196 -8.19 3.20 23.16
CA ALA A 196 -7.01 3.91 22.67
C ALA A 196 -5.91 2.93 22.24
N HIS A 197 -5.49 3.01 20.97
CA HIS A 197 -4.52 2.09 20.36
C HIS A 197 -3.49 2.80 19.51
N ASP A 198 -2.25 2.29 19.54
CA ASP A 198 -1.15 2.70 18.66
C ASP A 198 -0.96 1.63 17.57
N ILE A 199 -1.33 1.96 16.33
CA ILE A 199 -1.37 1.05 15.18
C ILE A 199 -0.20 1.34 14.24
N VAL A 200 0.56 0.32 13.87
CA VAL A 200 1.70 0.44 12.95
C VAL A 200 1.56 -0.57 11.82
N PHE A 201 1.38 -0.06 10.59
CA PHE A 201 1.64 -0.84 9.38
C PHE A 201 3.11 -0.72 9.01
N ARG A 202 3.78 -1.83 8.71
CA ARG A 202 5.18 -1.86 8.26
C ARG A 202 5.35 -2.82 7.09
N PHE A 203 6.10 -2.40 6.09
CA PHE A 203 6.51 -3.24 4.97
C PHE A 203 7.86 -3.91 5.23
N GLY A 204 7.99 -5.16 4.81
CA GLY A 204 9.25 -5.87 4.67
C GLY A 204 9.60 -6.77 5.85
N GLN A 205 10.17 -7.94 5.52
CA GLN A 205 10.75 -8.87 6.47
C GLN A 205 12.15 -8.39 6.90
N PRO A 206 12.50 -8.35 8.20
CA PRO A 206 13.85 -8.00 8.65
C PRO A 206 14.92 -8.98 8.12
N ILE A 207 14.52 -10.20 7.76
CA ILE A 207 15.40 -11.24 7.18
C ILE A 207 16.09 -10.77 5.88
N TRP A 208 15.45 -9.92 5.08
CA TRP A 208 15.98 -9.48 3.80
C TRP A 208 17.13 -8.48 3.96
N LEU A 209 17.07 -7.65 5.01
CA LEU A 209 18.18 -6.78 5.40
C LEU A 209 19.37 -7.62 5.89
N ALA A 210 19.12 -8.63 6.74
CA ALA A 210 20.16 -9.54 7.21
C ALA A 210 20.86 -10.31 6.07
N TYR A 211 20.08 -10.78 5.08
CA TYR A 211 20.62 -11.44 3.88
C TYR A 211 21.51 -10.51 3.05
N ASN A 212 21.10 -9.26 2.83
CA ASN A 212 21.93 -8.28 2.11
C ASN A 212 23.23 -7.95 2.86
N TYR A 213 23.18 -7.80 4.18
CA TYR A 213 24.39 -7.62 4.99
C TYR A 213 25.33 -8.84 4.88
N PHE A 214 24.79 -10.07 4.93
CA PHE A 214 25.57 -11.28 4.72
C PHE A 214 26.26 -11.31 3.34
N LEU A 215 25.55 -10.97 2.27
CA LEU A 215 26.14 -10.88 0.92
C LEU A 215 27.26 -9.83 0.83
N ILE A 216 27.09 -8.67 1.46
CA ILE A 216 28.11 -7.61 1.48
C ILE A 216 29.36 -8.09 2.24
N VAL A 217 29.19 -8.75 3.39
CA VAL A 217 30.31 -9.31 4.17
C VAL A 217 31.03 -10.42 3.38
N LEU A 218 30.28 -11.31 2.73
CA LEU A 218 30.85 -12.38 1.89
C LEU A 218 31.61 -11.80 0.69
N PHE A 219 31.07 -10.77 0.03
CA PHE A 219 31.74 -10.08 -1.07
C PHE A 219 33.05 -9.42 -0.60
N MET A 220 33.02 -8.69 0.52
CA MET A 220 34.20 -8.06 1.11
C MET A 220 35.28 -9.08 1.49
N PHE A 221 34.88 -10.26 1.99
CA PHE A 221 35.79 -11.35 2.32
C PHE A 221 36.48 -11.92 1.07
N VAL A 222 35.71 -12.26 0.03
CA VAL A 222 36.26 -12.78 -1.24
C VAL A 222 37.15 -11.73 -1.92
N PHE A 223 36.73 -10.47 -1.92
CA PHE A 223 37.49 -9.36 -2.51
C PHE A 223 38.82 -9.13 -1.78
N GLY A 224 38.80 -9.15 -0.44
CA GLY A 224 40.02 -9.07 0.39
C GLY A 224 40.98 -10.25 0.15
N TRP A 225 40.45 -11.46 0.04
CA TRP A 225 41.24 -12.65 -0.29
C TRP A 225 41.88 -12.56 -1.69
N LEU A 226 41.15 -12.08 -2.70
CA LEU A 226 41.71 -11.87 -4.05
C LEU A 226 42.81 -10.80 -4.05
N ILE A 227 42.64 -9.70 -3.32
CA ILE A 227 43.70 -8.68 -3.13
C ILE A 227 44.94 -9.30 -2.47
N GLN A 228 44.76 -10.16 -1.47
CA GLN A 228 45.88 -10.88 -0.84
C GLN A 228 46.66 -11.73 -1.85
N GLN A 229 45.98 -12.48 -2.73
CA GLN A 229 46.63 -13.29 -3.78
C GLN A 229 47.45 -12.43 -4.76
N VAL A 230 46.92 -11.26 -5.16
CA VAL A 230 47.64 -10.30 -6.03
C VAL A 230 48.85 -9.68 -5.33
N ILE A 231 48.81 -9.49 -4.01
CA ILE A 231 49.95 -8.98 -3.23
C ILE A 231 51.04 -10.06 -3.08
N LEU A 232 50.65 -11.32 -2.85
CA LEU A 232 51.60 -12.43 -2.70
C LEU A 232 52.38 -12.69 -4.00
N THR A 233 51.69 -12.83 -5.12
CA THR A 233 52.30 -13.03 -6.45
C THR A 233 53.25 -11.89 -6.85
N LYS A 234 52.92 -10.63 -6.50
CA LYS A 234 53.84 -9.49 -6.71
C LYS A 234 55.10 -9.55 -5.85
N LYS A 235 55.01 -10.06 -4.61
CA LYS A 235 56.19 -10.20 -3.73
C LYS A 235 57.15 -11.26 -4.27
N GLU A 236 56.64 -12.41 -4.68
CA GLU A 236 57.43 -13.49 -5.27
C GLU A 236 58.21 -12.99 -6.51
N ALA A 237 57.53 -12.32 -7.44
CA ALA A 237 58.15 -11.73 -8.63
C ALA A 237 59.19 -10.61 -8.35
N THR A 238 59.22 -10.05 -7.13
CA THR A 238 60.21 -9.04 -6.72
C THR A 238 61.43 -9.67 -6.03
N VAL A 239 61.35 -10.93 -5.59
CA VAL A 239 62.44 -11.66 -4.91
C VAL A 239 63.30 -12.44 -5.90
N GLU A 240 62.78 -12.73 -7.11
CA GLU A 240 63.53 -13.37 -8.20
C GLU A 240 64.31 -12.39 -9.11
N GLN A 241 64.28 -11.08 -8.83
CA GLN A 241 65.00 -10.02 -9.57
C GLN A 241 66.16 -9.43 -8.76
#